data_AF-A0A524CAS1-F1
#
_entry.id   AF-A0A524CAS1-F1
#
_cell.length_a   1.000
_cell.length_b   1.000
_cell.length_c   1.000
_cell.angle_alpha   90.00
_cell.angle_beta   90.00
_cell.angle_gamma   90.00
#
_symmetry.space_group_name_H-M   'P 1'
#
loop_
_entity.id
_entity.type
_entity.pdbx_description
1 polymer ?
#
loop_
_entity_poly.entity_id
_entity_poly.type
_entity_poly.pdbx_seq_one_letter_code
_entity_poly.pdbx_strand_id
1 'polypeptide(L)'
;MPSSFLSHQAPALYIKAKYPKKIDGTAICLATIVPDFSLFLDLFTDGFFRNISHSFMGIFIWTLPLTLLSTIIFSRYIGPFLARIVKWDVFLFSPLRYFGVDLWDRLKFKRFNKQFFIVASYSAVIGGLTHILLDFPAHENIELFYPFVLFKVPEFMRIVLIDYGTIQIGTRVRELTLTVYTLIWIIETLVLIIPTLYYLRKLKKDNVMNNRENLKTKNLRIN
;
A
#
# COMPACT_ATOMS: atom_id res chain seq x y z
N MET A 1 5.14 -5.74 12.04
CA MET A 1 3.84 -5.20 11.63
C MET A 1 3.14 -6.20 10.73
N PRO A 2 1.92 -6.70 11.02
CA PRO A 2 1.05 -7.33 10.03
C PRO A 2 0.91 -6.49 8.77
N SER A 3 0.62 -7.21 7.69
CA SER A 3 1.06 -6.87 6.35
C SER A 3 0.28 -5.71 5.73
N SER A 4 0.83 -4.49 5.80
CA SER A 4 0.35 -3.34 5.01
C SER A 4 0.31 -3.63 3.52
N PHE A 5 1.10 -4.62 3.05
CA PHE A 5 1.04 -5.13 1.68
C PHE A 5 -0.32 -5.71 1.29
N LEU A 6 -1.16 -6.16 2.21
CA LEU A 6 -2.47 -6.74 1.86
C LEU A 6 -3.64 -5.99 2.48
N SER A 7 -3.62 -5.73 3.79
CA SER A 7 -4.78 -5.13 4.46
C SER A 7 -5.02 -3.69 4.03
N HIS A 8 -3.95 -2.90 3.99
CA HIS A 8 -4.05 -1.46 3.71
C HIS A 8 -4.39 -1.16 2.25
N GLN A 9 -4.23 -2.14 1.36
CA GLN A 9 -4.64 -2.01 -0.04
C GLN A 9 -6.15 -2.09 -0.24
N ALA A 10 -6.95 -2.58 0.71
CA ALA A 10 -8.38 -2.81 0.48
C ALA A 10 -9.16 -1.55 0.07
N PRO A 11 -9.01 -0.38 0.75
CA PRO A 11 -9.67 0.85 0.33
C PRO A 11 -9.13 1.38 -1.00
N ALA A 12 -7.81 1.28 -1.22
CA ALA A 12 -7.15 1.70 -2.44
C ALA A 12 -7.66 0.92 -3.67
N LEU A 13 -7.78 -0.40 -3.53
CA LEU A 13 -8.29 -1.30 -4.58
C LEU A 13 -9.78 -1.08 -4.83
N TYR A 14 -10.57 -0.84 -3.77
CA TYR A 14 -11.98 -0.43 -3.92
C TYR A 14 -12.11 0.84 -4.76
N ILE A 15 -11.35 1.89 -4.41
CA ILE A 15 -11.35 3.17 -5.12
C ILE A 15 -10.93 2.97 -6.59
N LYS A 16 -9.89 2.16 -6.84
CA LYS A 16 -9.47 1.81 -8.20
C LYS A 16 -10.54 1.04 -8.98
N ALA A 17 -11.23 0.10 -8.34
CA ALA A 17 -12.31 -0.66 -8.97
C ALA A 17 -13.52 0.23 -9.30
N LYS A 18 -13.83 1.20 -8.45
CA LYS A 18 -14.92 2.17 -8.66
C LYS A 18 -14.59 3.22 -9.73
N TYR A 19 -13.33 3.66 -9.80
CA TYR A 19 -12.88 4.72 -10.70
C TYR A 19 -11.68 4.30 -11.58
N PRO A 20 -11.82 3.26 -12.41
CA PRO A 20 -10.70 2.60 -13.10
C PRO A 20 -9.95 3.50 -14.08
N LYS A 21 -10.60 4.52 -14.65
CA LYS A 21 -9.98 5.46 -15.59
C LYS A 21 -9.39 6.71 -14.92
N LYS A 22 -9.85 7.02 -13.70
CA LYS A 22 -9.42 8.21 -12.96
C LYS A 22 -8.29 7.90 -11.98
N ILE A 23 -8.16 6.67 -11.49
CA ILE A 23 -7.15 6.34 -10.48
C ILE A 23 -5.99 5.58 -11.11
N ASP A 24 -4.75 5.97 -10.78
CA ASP A 24 -3.59 5.15 -11.09
C ASP A 24 -3.49 4.01 -10.07
N GLY A 25 -3.76 2.78 -10.52
CA GLY A 25 -3.84 1.62 -9.63
C GLY A 25 -2.51 1.26 -8.97
N THR A 26 -1.39 1.47 -9.68
CA THR A 26 -0.05 1.21 -9.13
C THR A 26 0.28 2.25 -8.07
N ALA A 27 0.06 3.54 -8.36
CA ALA A 27 0.39 4.61 -7.42
C ALA A 27 -0.46 4.53 -6.15
N ILE A 28 -1.78 4.32 -6.27
CA ILE A 28 -2.65 4.24 -5.08
C ILE A 28 -2.28 3.05 -4.18
N CYS A 29 -1.94 1.89 -4.75
CA CYS A 29 -1.56 0.72 -3.94
C CYS A 29 -0.16 0.88 -3.33
N LEU A 30 0.82 1.39 -4.07
CA LEU A 30 2.16 1.63 -3.52
C LEU A 30 2.13 2.68 -2.41
N ALA A 31 1.32 3.73 -2.54
CA ALA A 31 1.16 4.71 -1.47
C ALA A 31 0.58 4.14 -0.17
N THR A 32 -0.09 2.98 -0.21
CA THR A 32 -0.52 2.28 1.02
C THR A 32 0.60 1.52 1.73
N ILE A 33 1.78 1.43 1.13
CA ILE A 33 2.94 0.69 1.67
C ILE A 33 4.11 1.64 1.94
N VAL A 34 4.26 2.70 1.14
CA VAL A 34 5.40 3.63 1.22
C VAL A 34 5.60 4.30 2.59
N PRO A 35 4.55 4.65 3.39
CA PRO A 35 4.77 5.19 4.74
C PRO A 35 5.60 4.25 5.63
N ASP A 36 5.40 2.93 5.51
CA ASP A 36 6.14 1.90 6.23
C ASP A 36 7.58 1.70 5.75
N PHE A 37 7.99 2.32 4.63
CA PHE A 37 9.41 2.29 4.24
C PHE A 37 10.29 2.97 5.29
N SER A 38 9.72 3.79 6.19
CA SER A 38 10.44 4.31 7.34
C SER A 38 11.05 3.21 8.20
N LEU A 39 10.42 2.02 8.28
CA LEU A 39 10.92 0.88 9.06
C LEU A 39 12.37 0.54 8.75
N PHE A 40 12.78 0.64 7.47
CA PHE A 40 14.17 0.36 7.08
C PHE A 40 15.15 1.39 7.64
N LEU A 41 14.73 2.65 7.80
CA LEU A 41 15.54 3.71 8.39
C LEU A 41 15.42 3.77 9.91
N ASP A 42 14.27 3.40 10.47
CA ASP A 42 14.00 3.36 11.91
C ASP A 42 14.82 2.25 12.60
N LEU A 43 15.37 1.30 11.84
CA LEU A 43 16.44 0.43 12.32
C LEU A 43 17.65 1.22 12.83
N PHE A 44 17.90 2.43 12.30
CA PHE A 44 19.08 3.25 12.60
C PHE A 44 18.75 4.57 13.32
N THR A 45 17.47 4.94 13.45
CA THR A 45 17.05 6.29 13.88
C THR A 45 15.97 6.30 14.95
N ASP A 46 15.80 5.18 15.65
CA ASP A 46 14.91 5.03 16.82
C ASP A 46 13.48 5.58 16.60
N GLY A 47 12.93 5.40 15.40
CA GLY A 47 11.55 5.75 15.06
C GLY A 47 11.33 7.19 14.59
N PHE A 48 12.38 7.99 14.43
CA PHE A 48 12.25 9.38 13.95
C PHE A 48 11.53 9.48 12.60
N PHE A 49 11.85 8.59 11.64
CA PHE A 49 11.25 8.68 10.31
C PHE A 49 9.81 8.18 10.29
N ARG A 50 9.41 7.29 11.20
CA ARG A 50 8.00 6.87 11.33
C ARG A 50 7.09 8.06 11.61
N ASN A 51 7.48 8.93 12.54
CA ASN A 51 6.71 10.13 12.89
C ASN A 51 6.50 11.04 11.68
N ILE A 52 7.52 11.16 10.82
CA ILE A 52 7.41 11.94 9.58
C ILE A 52 6.51 11.21 8.61
N SER A 53 6.75 9.93 8.31
CA SER A 53 6.07 9.20 7.24
C SER A 53 4.57 8.97 7.49
N HIS A 54 4.12 8.99 8.75
CA HIS A 54 2.72 8.79 9.16
C HIS A 54 2.00 10.11 9.50
N SER A 55 2.60 11.25 9.17
CA SER A 55 1.99 12.57 9.34
C SER A 55 1.35 13.10 8.05
N PHE A 56 0.43 14.07 8.16
CA PHE A 56 -0.10 14.78 6.99
C PHE A 56 0.99 15.45 6.16
N MET A 57 1.99 16.04 6.82
CA MET A 57 3.15 16.62 6.15
C MET A 57 3.93 15.54 5.39
N GLY A 58 4.12 14.39 6.04
CA GLY A 58 4.73 13.19 5.47
C GLY A 58 4.12 12.75 4.15
N ILE A 59 2.80 12.88 3.98
CA ILE A 59 2.16 12.53 2.71
C ILE A 59 2.79 13.28 1.53
N PHE A 60 3.12 14.55 1.70
CA PHE A 60 3.65 15.39 0.62
C PHE A 60 5.16 15.29 0.47
N ILE A 61 5.91 15.22 1.57
CA ILE A 61 7.39 15.23 1.53
C ILE A 61 8.02 13.84 1.48
N TRP A 62 7.27 12.81 1.90
CA TRP A 62 7.73 11.42 1.97
C TRP A 62 6.94 10.54 1.01
N THR A 63 5.63 10.39 1.25
CA THR A 63 4.81 9.39 0.56
C THR A 63 4.66 9.70 -0.92
N LEU A 64 4.36 10.94 -1.28
CA LEU A 64 4.15 11.35 -2.67
C LEU A 64 5.41 11.17 -3.55
N PRO A 65 6.59 11.75 -3.23
CA PRO A 65 7.76 11.62 -4.08
C PRO A 65 8.23 10.16 -4.18
N LEU A 66 8.26 9.42 -3.06
CA LEU A 66 8.63 8.02 -3.06
C LEU A 66 7.64 7.16 -3.85
N THR A 67 6.33 7.39 -3.71
CA THR A 67 5.32 6.66 -4.49
C THR A 67 5.48 6.90 -5.99
N LEU A 68 5.74 8.14 -6.42
CA LEU A 68 5.95 8.44 -7.85
C LEU A 68 7.16 7.67 -8.38
N LEU A 69 8.28 7.72 -7.66
CA LEU A 69 9.49 7.00 -8.02
C LEU A 69 9.26 5.48 -8.04
N SER A 70 8.70 4.92 -6.96
CA SER A 70 8.37 3.49 -6.86
C SER A 70 7.38 3.06 -7.92
N THR A 71 6.42 3.91 -8.30
CA THR A 71 5.47 3.60 -9.39
C THR A 71 6.18 3.46 -10.73
N ILE A 72 7.15 4.33 -11.02
CA ILE A 72 7.96 4.25 -12.25
C ILE A 72 8.78 2.97 -12.24
N ILE A 73 9.54 2.73 -11.16
CA ILE A 73 10.40 1.55 -11.00
C ILE A 73 9.57 0.27 -11.09
N PHE A 74 8.46 0.20 -10.37
CA PHE A 74 7.59 -0.95 -10.36
C PHE A 74 6.97 -1.20 -11.73
N SER A 75 6.46 -0.16 -12.40
CA SER A 75 5.79 -0.32 -13.69
C SER A 75 6.77 -0.74 -14.80
N ARG A 76 8.03 -0.25 -14.75
CA ARG A 76 9.04 -0.56 -15.79
C ARG A 76 9.78 -1.86 -15.55
N TYR A 77 10.08 -2.19 -14.30
CA TYR A 77 11.03 -3.27 -13.99
C TYR A 77 10.37 -4.36 -13.15
N ILE A 78 9.90 -4.04 -11.94
CA ILE A 78 9.49 -5.05 -10.95
C ILE A 78 8.23 -5.78 -11.41
N GLY A 79 7.17 -5.07 -11.78
CA GLY A 79 5.90 -5.65 -12.23
C GLY A 79 6.08 -6.58 -13.43
N PRO A 80 6.75 -6.15 -14.52
CA PRO A 80 7.04 -7.01 -15.65
C PRO A 80 7.94 -8.22 -15.33
N PHE A 81 8.91 -8.04 -14.43
CA PHE A 81 9.73 -9.15 -13.95
C PHE A 81 8.89 -10.20 -13.20
N LEU A 82 8.07 -9.78 -12.23
CA LEU A 82 7.18 -10.68 -11.49
C LEU A 82 6.16 -11.38 -12.40
N ALA A 83 5.60 -10.67 -13.38
CA ALA A 83 4.68 -11.25 -14.35
C ALA A 83 5.32 -12.37 -15.18
N ARG A 84 6.61 -12.24 -15.52
CA ARG A 84 7.34 -13.29 -16.25
C ARG A 84 7.54 -14.54 -15.40
N ILE A 85 7.91 -14.38 -14.13
CA ILE A 85 8.07 -15.51 -13.20
C ILE A 85 6.74 -16.23 -12.98
N VAL A 86 5.67 -15.49 -12.73
CA VAL A 86 4.34 -16.06 -12.42
C VAL A 86 3.71 -16.78 -13.62
N LYS A 87 4.18 -16.53 -14.84
CA LYS A 87 3.75 -17.26 -16.05
C LYS A 87 4.37 -18.66 -16.17
N TRP A 88 5.37 -19.00 -15.37
CA TRP A 88 5.89 -20.37 -15.34
C TRP A 88 4.80 -21.33 -14.85
N ASP A 89 4.70 -22.51 -15.48
CA ASP A 89 3.66 -23.50 -15.22
C ASP A 89 3.94 -24.31 -13.94
N VAL A 90 4.07 -23.58 -12.83
CA VAL A 90 4.28 -24.11 -11.49
C VAL A 90 3.02 -23.87 -10.68
N PHE A 91 2.56 -24.91 -9.97
CA PHE A 91 1.37 -24.85 -9.12
C PHE A 91 1.43 -23.72 -8.08
N LEU A 92 2.61 -23.49 -7.50
CA LEU A 92 2.87 -22.44 -6.50
C LEU A 92 2.47 -21.03 -6.97
N PHE A 93 2.53 -20.74 -8.28
CA PHE A 93 2.18 -19.44 -8.84
C PHE A 93 0.72 -19.32 -9.28
N SER A 94 -0.07 -20.40 -9.15
CA SER A 94 -1.49 -20.42 -9.52
C SER A 94 -2.31 -19.35 -8.80
N PRO A 95 -2.16 -19.11 -7.47
CA PRO A 95 -2.87 -18.02 -6.79
C PRO A 95 -2.52 -16.63 -7.35
N LEU A 96 -1.24 -16.37 -7.62
CA LEU A 96 -0.79 -15.09 -8.16
C LEU A 96 -1.35 -14.85 -9.58
N ARG A 97 -1.39 -15.90 -10.42
CA ARG A 97 -2.11 -15.87 -11.70
C ARG A 97 -3.59 -15.61 -11.48
N TYR A 98 -4.23 -16.26 -10.52
CA TYR A 98 -5.66 -16.05 -10.25
C TYR A 98 -6.00 -14.58 -9.96
N PHE A 99 -5.13 -13.88 -9.22
CA PHE A 99 -5.27 -12.46 -8.87
C PHE A 99 -4.70 -11.47 -9.90
N GLY A 100 -4.07 -11.92 -10.98
CA GLY A 100 -3.75 -11.07 -12.13
C GLY A 100 -2.32 -10.56 -12.22
N VAL A 101 -1.40 -11.11 -11.41
CA VAL A 101 0.03 -10.75 -11.45
C VAL A 101 0.65 -11.09 -12.81
N ASP A 102 0.15 -12.13 -13.49
CA ASP A 102 0.52 -12.51 -14.86
C ASP A 102 0.30 -11.40 -15.90
N LEU A 103 -0.59 -10.45 -15.61
CA LEU A 103 -0.91 -9.33 -16.49
C LEU A 103 -0.04 -8.09 -16.23
N TRP A 104 0.81 -8.09 -15.18
CA TRP A 104 1.65 -6.94 -14.83
C TRP A 104 2.75 -6.64 -15.85
N ASP A 105 3.04 -7.56 -16.78
CA ASP A 105 3.93 -7.30 -17.93
C ASP A 105 3.44 -6.13 -18.80
N ARG A 106 2.14 -5.84 -18.78
CA ARG A 106 1.58 -4.69 -19.50
C ARG A 106 1.96 -3.33 -18.89
N LEU A 107 2.38 -3.31 -17.63
CA LEU A 107 2.78 -2.06 -16.96
C LEU A 107 4.00 -1.40 -17.64
N LYS A 108 4.84 -2.16 -18.34
CA LYS A 108 6.00 -1.62 -19.08
C LYS A 108 5.60 -0.64 -20.18
N PHE A 109 4.36 -0.71 -20.68
CA PHE A 109 3.82 0.18 -21.71
C PHE A 109 3.21 1.47 -21.15
N LYS A 110 3.22 1.64 -19.83
CA LYS A 110 2.75 2.86 -19.17
C LYS A 110 3.57 4.07 -19.63
N ARG A 111 2.88 5.14 -20.00
CA ARG A 111 3.50 6.42 -20.39
C ARG A 111 3.59 7.35 -19.19
N PHE A 112 4.76 7.93 -18.98
CA PHE A 112 5.06 8.85 -17.87
C PHE A 112 5.05 10.30 -18.36
N ASN A 113 3.90 10.76 -18.86
CA ASN A 113 3.69 12.14 -19.32
C ASN A 113 3.09 13.03 -18.22
N LYS A 114 2.84 14.31 -18.51
CA LYS A 114 2.20 15.25 -17.56
C LYS A 114 0.92 14.70 -16.93
N GLN A 115 0.05 14.06 -17.74
CA GLN A 115 -1.18 13.47 -17.25
C GLN A 115 -0.92 12.33 -16.24
N PHE A 116 0.10 11.50 -16.47
CA PHE A 116 0.50 10.48 -15.50
C PHE A 116 0.86 11.11 -14.15
N PHE A 117 1.71 12.14 -14.13
CA PHE A 117 2.13 12.76 -12.86
C PHE A 117 0.95 13.35 -12.10
N ILE A 118 0.02 14.02 -12.77
CA ILE A 118 -1.19 14.54 -12.12
C ILE A 118 -2.01 13.40 -11.49
N VAL A 119 -2.29 12.36 -12.27
CA VAL A 119 -3.12 11.23 -11.83
C VAL A 119 -2.46 10.43 -10.72
N ALA A 120 -1.16 10.15 -10.86
CA ALA A 120 -0.38 9.41 -9.89
C ALA A 120 -0.22 10.19 -8.58
N SER A 121 -0.04 11.52 -8.63
CA SER A 121 0.09 12.36 -7.44
C SER A 121 -1.16 12.33 -6.57
N TYR A 122 -2.36 12.60 -7.10
CA TYR A 122 -3.55 12.51 -6.24
C TYR A 122 -3.88 11.07 -5.86
N SER A 123 -3.56 10.09 -6.71
CA SER A 123 -3.68 8.67 -6.33
C SER A 123 -2.76 8.33 -5.15
N ALA A 124 -1.55 8.88 -5.12
CA ALA A 124 -0.60 8.71 -4.03
C ALA A 124 -1.07 9.39 -2.74
N VAL A 125 -1.60 10.63 -2.83
CA VAL A 125 -2.18 11.32 -1.67
C VAL A 125 -3.34 10.50 -1.08
N ILE A 126 -4.27 10.03 -1.93
CA ILE A 126 -5.40 9.21 -1.47
C ILE A 126 -4.90 7.91 -0.83
N GLY A 127 -3.94 7.22 -1.45
CA GLY A 127 -3.38 5.98 -0.91
C GLY A 127 -2.66 6.18 0.43
N GLY A 128 -1.86 7.24 0.55
CA GLY A 128 -1.18 7.61 1.79
C GLY A 128 -2.16 7.97 2.90
N LEU A 129 -3.24 8.71 2.58
CA LEU A 129 -4.32 8.98 3.53
C LEU A 129 -5.01 7.70 3.99
N THR A 130 -5.32 6.78 3.07
CA THR A 130 -5.94 5.51 3.46
C THR A 130 -5.05 4.68 4.37
N HIS A 131 -3.73 4.72 4.17
CA HIS A 131 -2.79 4.06 5.06
C HIS A 131 -2.84 4.68 6.47
N ILE A 132 -2.62 5.98 6.60
CA ILE A 132 -2.58 6.65 7.90
C ILE A 132 -3.91 6.50 8.66
N LEU A 133 -5.05 6.55 7.96
CA LEU A 133 -6.36 6.36 8.58
C LEU A 133 -6.58 4.94 9.11
N LEU A 134 -6.05 3.93 8.42
CA LEU A 134 -6.09 2.54 8.88
C LEU A 134 -5.11 2.29 10.03
N ASP A 135 -3.97 2.99 10.02
CA ASP A 135 -2.99 2.91 11.09
C ASP A 135 -3.44 3.63 12.38
N PHE A 136 -4.40 4.56 12.30
CA PHE A 136 -4.84 5.38 13.43
C PHE A 136 -5.22 4.59 14.71
N PRO A 137 -6.03 3.51 14.67
CA PRO A 137 -6.34 2.70 15.85
C PRO A 137 -5.27 1.63 16.17
N ALA A 138 -4.20 1.52 15.38
CA ALA A 138 -3.27 0.40 15.40
C ALA A 138 -1.93 0.67 16.10
N HIS A 139 -1.70 1.91 16.56
CA HIS A 139 -0.43 2.34 17.16
C HIS A 139 -0.63 3.02 18.51
N GLU A 140 0.45 3.16 19.28
CA GLU A 140 0.43 3.86 20.57
C GLU A 140 0.28 5.39 20.39
N ASN A 141 0.83 5.92 19.29
CA ASN A 141 0.77 7.34 18.98
C ASN A 141 -0.04 7.57 17.71
N ILE A 142 -0.55 8.79 17.59
CA ILE A 142 -1.21 9.33 16.41
C ILE A 142 -0.30 10.45 15.89
N GLU A 143 0.40 10.17 14.80
CA GLU A 143 1.44 11.02 14.21
C GLU A 143 0.91 12.05 13.22
N LEU A 144 -0.42 12.11 13.04
CA LEU A 144 -1.10 12.85 11.99
C LEU A 144 -0.67 14.33 11.85
N PHE A 145 -0.37 14.98 12.98
CA PHE A 145 0.00 16.40 13.06
C PHE A 145 1.47 16.65 13.43
N TYR A 146 2.32 15.62 13.35
CA TYR A 146 3.76 15.78 13.55
C TYR A 146 4.36 16.74 12.48
N PRO A 147 5.33 17.62 12.82
CA PRO A 147 6.04 17.74 14.10
C PRO A 147 5.38 18.63 15.16
N PHE A 148 4.19 19.17 14.88
CA PHE A 148 3.55 20.13 15.78
C PHE A 148 2.97 19.48 17.03
N VAL A 149 2.28 18.34 16.84
CA VAL A 149 1.63 17.61 17.93
C VAL A 149 1.74 16.11 17.69
N LEU A 150 2.03 15.36 18.75
CA LEU A 150 1.99 13.91 18.81
C LEU A 150 0.98 13.50 19.88
N PHE A 151 -0.15 12.92 19.47
CA PHE A 151 -1.16 12.44 20.42
C PHE A 151 -0.88 11.01 20.81
N LYS A 152 -1.12 10.65 22.07
CA LYS A 152 -1.22 9.25 22.48
C LYS A 152 -2.64 8.76 22.25
N VAL A 153 -2.78 7.48 21.89
CA VAL A 153 -4.11 6.85 21.87
C VAL A 153 -4.72 6.82 23.28
N PRO A 154 -6.05 6.78 23.40
CA PRO A 154 -6.74 6.67 24.68
C PRO A 154 -6.18 5.52 25.54
N GLU A 155 -6.19 5.70 26.87
CA GLU A 155 -5.59 4.73 27.80
C GLU A 155 -6.12 3.31 27.64
N PHE A 156 -7.43 3.14 27.38
CA PHE A 156 -8.02 1.81 27.17
C PHE A 156 -7.41 1.06 25.98
N MET A 157 -6.92 1.75 24.95
CA MET A 157 -6.26 1.15 23.79
C MET A 157 -4.89 0.56 24.14
N ARG A 158 -4.27 1.05 25.22
CA ARG A 158 -2.94 0.63 25.70
C ARG A 158 -2.99 -0.46 26.76
N ILE A 159 -4.20 -0.92 27.15
CA ILE A 159 -4.35 -2.04 28.08
C ILE A 159 -3.69 -3.28 27.48
N VAL A 160 -2.78 -3.89 28.24
CA VAL A 160 -2.13 -5.15 27.90
C VAL A 160 -3.11 -6.29 28.18
N LEU A 161 -3.46 -7.03 27.14
CA LEU A 161 -4.32 -8.20 27.21
C LEU A 161 -3.52 -9.47 27.49
N ILE A 162 -2.34 -9.58 26.87
CA ILE A 162 -1.41 -10.70 27.03
C ILE A 162 0.02 -10.16 27.04
N ASP A 163 0.83 -10.62 27.99
CA ASP A 163 2.26 -10.33 28.06
C ASP A 163 3.05 -11.60 27.69
N TYR A 164 3.84 -11.53 26.61
CA TYR A 164 4.70 -12.63 26.15
C TYR A 164 6.16 -12.45 26.60
N GLY A 165 6.45 -11.44 27.43
CA GLY A 165 7.77 -11.12 27.93
C GLY A 165 8.59 -10.27 26.96
N THR A 166 9.92 -10.30 27.12
CA THR A 166 10.84 -9.48 26.34
C THR A 166 11.69 -10.32 25.40
N ILE A 167 11.89 -9.84 24.18
CA ILE A 167 12.90 -10.37 23.26
C ILE A 167 14.07 -9.39 23.15
N GLN A 168 15.28 -9.92 23.21
CA GLN A 168 16.50 -9.16 22.96
C GLN A 168 17.01 -9.48 21.55
N ILE A 169 17.14 -8.45 20.72
CA ILE A 169 17.72 -8.55 19.37
C ILE A 169 18.94 -7.63 19.33
N GLY A 170 20.13 -8.21 19.46
CA GLY A 170 21.38 -7.46 19.62
C GLY A 170 21.37 -6.64 20.92
N THR A 171 21.51 -5.32 20.81
CA THR A 171 21.45 -4.38 21.94
C THR A 171 20.04 -3.87 22.26
N ARG A 172 19.03 -4.21 21.44
CA ARG A 172 17.67 -3.72 21.61
C ARG A 172 16.82 -4.73 22.37
N VAL A 173 16.18 -4.29 23.44
CA VAL A 173 15.14 -5.04 24.17
C VAL A 173 13.78 -4.57 23.65
N ARG A 174 12.92 -5.51 23.26
CA ARG A 174 11.53 -5.23 22.88
C ARG A 174 10.58 -6.03 23.74
N GLU A 175 9.60 -5.36 24.32
CA GLU A 175 8.46 -5.99 24.97
C GLU A 175 7.53 -6.57 23.91
N LEU A 176 7.15 -7.83 24.09
CA LEU A 176 6.19 -8.53 23.24
C LEU A 176 4.86 -8.58 24.01
N THR A 177 4.06 -7.53 23.88
CA THR A 177 2.74 -7.45 24.51
C THR A 177 1.65 -7.39 23.45
N LEU A 178 0.51 -8.02 23.74
CA LEU A 178 -0.73 -7.84 22.98
C LEU A 178 -1.56 -6.79 23.68
N THR A 179 -1.51 -5.56 23.18
CA THR A 179 -2.40 -4.48 23.63
C THR A 179 -3.73 -4.50 22.88
N VAL A 180 -4.72 -3.74 23.34
CA VAL A 180 -5.99 -3.54 22.63
C VAL A 180 -5.78 -2.97 21.23
N TYR A 181 -4.93 -1.96 21.03
CA TYR A 181 -4.62 -1.44 19.69
C TYR A 181 -3.98 -2.49 18.79
N THR A 182 -3.10 -3.34 19.34
CA THR A 182 -2.44 -4.42 18.57
C THR A 182 -3.47 -5.47 18.14
N LEU A 183 -4.42 -5.80 19.02
CA LEU A 183 -5.52 -6.70 18.70
C LEU A 183 -6.43 -6.13 17.60
N ILE A 184 -6.82 -4.86 17.71
CA ILE A 184 -7.64 -4.18 16.69
C ILE A 184 -6.97 -4.28 15.32
N TRP A 185 -5.67 -4.06 15.28
CA TRP A 185 -4.91 -4.13 14.04
C TRP A 185 -4.74 -5.53 13.46
N ILE A 186 -4.62 -6.56 14.30
CA ILE A 186 -4.69 -7.97 13.84
C ILE A 186 -6.07 -8.23 13.21
N ILE A 187 -7.14 -7.82 13.88
CA ILE A 187 -8.52 -7.98 13.38
C ILE A 187 -8.69 -7.24 12.05
N GLU A 188 -8.26 -5.98 11.97
CA GLU A 188 -8.30 -5.18 10.75
C GLU A 188 -7.56 -5.90 9.61
N THR A 189 -6.38 -6.45 9.88
CA THR A 189 -5.60 -7.17 8.88
C THR A 189 -6.34 -8.39 8.34
N LEU A 190 -6.93 -9.20 9.25
CA LEU A 190 -7.68 -10.39 8.88
C LEU A 190 -8.99 -10.06 8.15
N VAL A 191 -9.66 -8.96 8.51
CA VAL A 191 -10.90 -8.53 7.87
C VAL A 191 -10.61 -7.94 6.49
N LEU A 192 -9.56 -7.13 6.34
CA LEU A 192 -9.25 -6.41 5.09
C LEU A 192 -8.54 -7.27 4.03
N ILE A 193 -7.96 -8.41 4.39
CA ILE A 193 -7.37 -9.32 3.39
C ILE A 193 -8.43 -9.83 2.39
N ILE A 194 -9.64 -10.13 2.86
CA ILE A 194 -10.74 -10.65 2.04
C ILE A 194 -11.16 -9.64 0.95
N PRO A 195 -11.52 -8.38 1.27
CA PRO A 195 -11.85 -7.39 0.26
C PRO A 195 -10.66 -7.07 -0.66
N THR A 196 -9.41 -7.07 -0.18
CA THR A 196 -8.23 -6.93 -1.05
C THR A 196 -8.19 -8.01 -2.12
N LEU A 197 -8.28 -9.28 -1.73
CA LEU A 197 -8.27 -10.41 -2.67
C LEU A 197 -9.46 -10.35 -3.63
N TYR A 198 -10.64 -10.01 -3.12
CA TYR A 198 -11.85 -9.81 -3.94
C TYR A 198 -11.64 -8.72 -5.00
N TYR A 199 -11.13 -7.54 -4.63
CA TYR A 199 -10.94 -6.43 -5.57
C TYR A 199 -9.81 -6.70 -6.57
N LEU A 200 -8.72 -7.36 -6.17
CA LEU A 200 -7.69 -7.83 -7.11
C LEU A 200 -8.30 -8.74 -8.18
N ARG A 201 -9.10 -9.72 -7.76
CA ARG A 201 -9.78 -10.63 -8.69
C ARG A 201 -10.77 -9.90 -9.59
N LYS A 202 -11.55 -8.97 -9.03
CA LYS A 202 -12.50 -8.14 -9.79
C LYS A 202 -11.79 -7.31 -10.86
N LEU A 203 -10.70 -6.62 -10.51
CA LEU A 203 -9.91 -5.82 -11.45
C LEU A 203 -9.34 -6.66 -12.60
N LYS A 204 -8.94 -7.91 -12.32
CA LYS A 204 -8.55 -8.87 -13.37
C LYS A 204 -9.73 -9.23 -14.27
N LYS A 205 -10.86 -9.67 -13.68
CA LYS A 205 -12.05 -10.12 -14.43
C LYS A 205 -12.62 -9.02 -15.32
N ASP A 206 -12.65 -7.80 -14.82
CA ASP A 206 -13.18 -6.63 -15.53
C ASP A 206 -12.19 -6.08 -16.58
N ASN A 207 -11.04 -6.74 -16.78
CA ASN A 207 -10.04 -6.37 -17.77
C ASN A 207 -9.60 -4.89 -17.66
N VAL A 208 -9.57 -4.35 -16.43
CA VAL A 208 -9.23 -2.94 -16.19
C VAL A 208 -7.82 -2.60 -16.70
N MET A 209 -6.91 -3.58 -16.68
CA MET A 209 -5.56 -3.43 -17.22
C MET A 209 -5.47 -3.47 -18.76
N ASN A 210 -6.52 -3.92 -19.45
CA ASN A 210 -6.60 -4.01 -20.91
C ASN A 210 -7.27 -2.81 -21.59
N ASN A 211 -8.15 -2.11 -20.88
CA ASN A 211 -9.03 -1.10 -21.48
C ASN A 211 -8.33 0.18 -22.00
N ARG A 212 -7.01 0.36 -21.79
CA ARG A 212 -6.27 1.48 -22.41
C ARG A 212 -5.86 1.21 -23.87
N GLU A 213 -5.75 -0.05 -24.30
CA GLU A 213 -5.43 -0.36 -25.71
C GLU A 213 -6.66 -0.30 -26.61
N ASN A 214 -7.84 -0.73 -26.13
CA ASN A 214 -9.09 -0.67 -26.90
C ASN A 214 -9.60 0.76 -27.20
N LEU A 215 -9.08 1.78 -26.51
CA LEU A 215 -9.39 3.18 -26.81
C LEU A 215 -8.60 3.71 -28.03
N LYS A 216 -7.49 3.07 -28.42
CA LYS A 216 -6.80 3.41 -29.67
C LYS A 216 -7.50 2.83 -30.89
N THR A 217 -8.04 1.62 -30.80
CA THR A 217 -8.77 1.00 -31.92
C THR A 217 -10.14 1.64 -32.16
N LYS A 218 -10.81 2.19 -31.14
CA LYS A 218 -12.07 2.94 -31.33
C LYS A 218 -11.87 4.36 -31.90
N ASN A 219 -10.76 5.03 -31.59
CA ASN A 219 -10.46 6.35 -32.15
C ASN A 219 -9.78 6.31 -33.54
N LEU A 220 -9.47 5.11 -34.06
CA LEU A 220 -8.94 4.91 -35.42
C LEU A 220 -10.00 4.43 -36.42
N ARG A 221 -11.28 4.36 -36.01
CA ARG A 221 -12.42 3.99 -36.88
C ARG A 221 -13.44 5.13 -37.05
N ILE A 222 -13.02 6.36 -36.78
CA ILE A 222 -13.76 7.55 -37.19
C ILE A 222 -12.83 8.29 -38.16
N ASN A 223 -12.91 7.86 -39.42
CA ASN A 223 -12.61 8.58 -40.65
C ASN A 223 -13.00 7.67 -41.81
#